data_AF-A0A1H6MN70-F1
#
_entry.id   AF-A0A1H6MN70-F1
#
_cell.length_a   1.000
_cell.length_b   1.000
_cell.length_c   1.000
_cell.angle_alpha   90.00
_cell.angle_beta   90.00
_cell.angle_gamma   90.00
#
_symmetry.space_group_name_H-M   'P 1'
#
loop_
_entity.id
_entity.type
_entity.pdbx_description
1 polymer ?
#
loop_
_entity_poly.entity_id
_entity_poly.type
_entity_poly.pdbx_seq_one_letter_code
_entity_poly.pdbx_strand_id
1 'polypeptide(L)'
;MIVFRKKTKVAVFKKNIYDDGTATESIRFSRKTSSMQTIQLWSNGNDEYKDEPGIKMFVRKLFETNFVWADTNPNDQASFGSTTICGNLLKDIMSGFTDTDDYGSFSKQFDKTFNDEDSKLRKKLKIIEEKTQAIFKEQFGHASIRFRFNELKIDSFFKNTTIDIDDGVRTSMEEKGSGMQRSVALALLQVYADELTKHPEEGGLKKPFFCSLMNQKFVFTPKHNRNCLNLF
;
A
#
# COMPACT_ATOMS: atom_id res chain seq x y z
N MET A 1 -18.71 0.91 13.18
CA MET A 1 -18.47 -0.13 14.21
C MET A 1 -17.16 -0.80 13.85
N ILE A 2 -16.18 -0.96 14.75
CA ILE A 2 -14.83 -1.42 14.31
C ILE A 2 -14.85 -2.94 14.06
N VAL A 3 -14.68 -3.36 12.81
CA VAL A 3 -14.63 -4.77 12.42
C VAL A 3 -13.24 -5.36 12.68
N PHE A 4 -13.15 -6.30 13.61
CA PHE A 4 -11.91 -6.98 13.94
C PHE A 4 -11.82 -8.36 13.27
N ARG A 5 -10.75 -8.62 12.51
CA ARG A 5 -10.53 -9.90 11.79
C ARG A 5 -10.11 -11.11 12.65
N LYS A 6 -9.84 -10.96 13.96
CA LYS A 6 -9.49 -12.08 14.88
C LYS A 6 -10.21 -11.97 16.22
N LYS A 7 -11.08 -12.94 16.54
CA LYS A 7 -11.94 -12.96 17.75
C LYS A 7 -11.17 -12.76 19.07
N THR A 8 -9.99 -13.36 19.22
CA THR A 8 -9.16 -13.25 20.43
C THR A 8 -8.67 -11.83 20.69
N LYS A 9 -8.39 -11.05 19.65
CA LYS A 9 -7.90 -9.67 19.79
C LYS A 9 -9.02 -8.73 20.22
N VAL A 10 -10.25 -8.97 19.78
CA VAL A 10 -11.44 -8.18 20.17
C VAL A 10 -11.68 -8.21 21.67
N ALA A 11 -11.49 -9.37 22.28
CA ALA A 11 -11.70 -9.57 23.71
C ALA A 11 -10.75 -8.72 24.56
N VAL A 12 -9.48 -8.60 24.15
CA VAL A 12 -8.48 -7.75 24.84
C VAL A 12 -8.90 -6.28 24.80
N PHE A 13 -9.40 -5.80 23.66
CA PHE A 13 -9.88 -4.41 23.55
C PHE A 13 -11.12 -4.18 24.41
N LYS A 14 -12.15 -5.01 24.25
CA LYS A 14 -13.41 -4.87 24.99
C LYS A 14 -13.23 -4.88 26.51
N LYS A 15 -12.28 -5.69 27.02
CA LYS A 15 -11.96 -5.74 28.46
C LYS A 15 -11.36 -4.44 29.01
N ASN A 16 -10.67 -3.67 28.16
CA ASN A 16 -9.93 -2.48 28.57
C ASN A 16 -10.63 -1.17 28.14
N ILE A 17 -11.87 -1.26 27.64
CA ILE A 17 -12.75 -0.09 27.48
C ILE A 17 -13.23 0.32 28.87
N TYR A 18 -13.23 1.62 29.13
CA TYR A 18 -13.80 2.20 30.35
C TYR A 18 -14.73 3.36 30.00
N ASP A 19 -15.72 3.59 30.86
CA ASP A 19 -16.53 4.80 30.83
C ASP A 19 -15.81 5.88 31.65
N ASP A 20 -15.51 7.01 31.01
CA ASP A 20 -14.85 8.15 31.65
C ASP A 20 -15.84 9.19 32.20
N GLY A 21 -17.14 8.86 32.22
CA GLY A 21 -18.21 9.74 32.67
C GLY A 21 -18.70 10.71 31.60
N THR A 22 -18.19 10.63 30.36
CA THR A 22 -18.61 11.50 29.24
C THR A 22 -19.64 10.86 28.31
N ALA A 23 -20.30 9.77 28.74
CA ALA A 23 -21.21 8.96 27.92
C ALA A 23 -20.54 8.38 26.65
N THR A 24 -19.21 8.28 26.63
CA THR A 24 -18.44 7.68 25.54
C THR A 24 -17.56 6.55 26.05
N GLU A 25 -17.45 5.49 25.24
CA GLU A 25 -16.55 4.38 25.50
C GLU A 25 -15.11 4.80 25.19
N SER A 26 -14.26 4.82 26.21
CA SER A 26 -12.88 5.32 26.13
C SER A 26 -11.85 4.19 26.26
N ILE A 27 -10.71 4.37 25.59
CA ILE A 27 -9.54 3.51 25.69
C ILE A 27 -8.26 4.35 25.76
N ARG A 28 -7.30 3.94 26.59
CA ARG A 28 -6.07 4.73 26.83
C ARG A 28 -4.82 3.99 26.37
N PHE A 29 -4.03 4.66 25.55
CA PHE A 29 -2.73 4.19 25.07
C PHE A 29 -1.60 5.05 25.65
N SER A 30 -0.45 4.45 25.91
CA SER A 30 0.77 5.16 26.31
C SER A 30 1.98 4.65 25.55
N ARG A 31 2.93 5.55 25.26
CA ARG A 31 4.22 5.24 24.66
C ARG A 31 5.29 6.01 25.40
N LYS A 32 6.35 5.32 25.82
CA LYS A 32 7.50 5.94 26.49
C LYS A 32 8.58 6.26 25.46
N THR A 33 9.20 7.44 25.55
CA THR A 33 10.29 7.85 24.66
C THR A 33 11.50 6.91 24.75
N SER A 34 11.72 6.29 25.90
CA SER A 34 12.78 5.30 26.13
C SER A 34 12.54 3.95 25.43
N SER A 35 11.30 3.64 25.03
CA SER A 35 10.93 2.38 24.37
C SER A 35 10.01 2.64 23.18
N MET A 36 10.56 3.29 22.16
CA MET A 36 9.83 3.68 20.95
C MET A 36 9.18 2.52 20.19
N GLN A 37 9.55 1.26 20.44
CA GLN A 37 9.02 0.13 19.67
C GLN A 37 7.67 -0.39 20.16
N THR A 38 7.25 -0.08 21.39
CA THR A 38 6.05 -0.62 22.04
C THR A 38 4.99 0.46 22.27
N ILE A 39 3.72 0.04 22.23
CA ILE A 39 2.57 0.88 22.62
C ILE A 39 1.86 0.09 23.71
N GLN A 40 1.73 0.69 24.88
CA GLN A 40 1.11 0.05 26.04
C GLN A 40 -0.37 0.42 26.13
N LEU A 41 -1.21 -0.54 26.49
CA LEU A 41 -2.63 -0.37 26.74
C LEU A 41 -2.88 -0.30 28.26
N TRP A 42 -3.73 0.63 28.66
CA TRP A 42 -4.19 0.71 30.04
C TRP A 42 -5.05 -0.49 30.41
N SER A 43 -4.76 -1.14 31.54
CA SER A 43 -5.54 -2.26 32.07
C SER A 43 -6.35 -1.86 33.29
N ASN A 44 -7.68 -1.80 33.13
CA ASN A 44 -8.62 -1.41 34.21
C ASN A 44 -8.56 -2.31 35.45
N GLY A 45 -8.14 -3.57 35.30
CA GLY A 45 -8.12 -4.51 36.42
C GLY A 45 -6.90 -4.38 37.34
N ASN A 46 -5.81 -3.76 36.86
CA ASN A 46 -4.53 -3.70 37.57
C ASN A 46 -3.97 -2.27 37.66
N ASP A 47 -4.70 -1.26 37.17
CA ASP A 47 -4.30 0.15 37.10
C ASP A 47 -2.88 0.37 36.55
N GLU A 48 -2.54 -0.35 35.48
CA GLU A 48 -1.20 -0.31 34.88
C GLU A 48 -1.22 -0.40 33.36
N TYR A 49 -0.11 0.04 32.74
CA TYR A 49 0.11 -0.04 31.30
C TYR A 49 0.85 -1.32 30.92
N LYS A 50 0.23 -2.15 30.08
CA LYS A 50 0.81 -3.42 29.60
C LYS A 50 1.02 -3.42 28.09
N ASP A 51 2.07 -4.10 27.64
CA ASP A 51 2.26 -4.40 26.22
C ASP A 51 1.37 -5.61 25.85
N GLU A 52 0.27 -5.36 25.15
CA GLU A 52 -0.60 -6.41 24.64
C GLU A 52 -0.30 -6.73 23.16
N PRO A 53 -0.22 -8.02 22.79
CA PRO A 53 0.08 -8.44 21.43
C PRO A 53 -0.89 -7.86 20.40
N GLY A 54 -0.36 -6.99 19.52
CA GLY A 54 -1.09 -6.45 18.39
C GLY A 54 -1.74 -5.09 18.61
N ILE A 55 -1.60 -4.45 19.77
CA ILE A 55 -2.03 -3.04 19.96
C ILE A 55 -1.36 -2.14 18.94
N LYS A 56 -0.04 -2.29 18.75
CA LYS A 56 0.74 -1.47 17.81
C LYS A 56 0.14 -1.48 16.41
N MET A 57 -0.26 -2.66 15.93
CA MET A 57 -0.88 -2.81 14.61
C MET A 57 -2.30 -2.24 14.57
N PHE A 58 -3.03 -2.30 15.69
CA PHE A 58 -4.35 -1.69 15.82
C PHE A 58 -4.29 -0.16 15.81
N VAL A 59 -3.45 0.45 16.65
CA VAL A 59 -3.30 1.91 16.73
C VAL A 59 -2.85 2.48 15.39
N ARG A 60 -1.94 1.80 14.69
CA ARG A 60 -1.53 2.16 13.32
C ARG A 60 -2.66 2.10 12.28
N LYS A 61 -3.75 1.38 12.55
CA LYS A 61 -4.92 1.34 11.66
C LYS A 61 -5.92 2.45 11.93
N LEU A 62 -5.87 3.09 13.11
CA LEU A 62 -6.84 4.12 13.50
C LEU A 62 -6.69 5.39 12.67
N PHE A 63 -5.47 5.72 12.26
CA PHE A 63 -5.18 6.92 11.49
C PHE A 63 -4.07 6.61 10.49
N GLU A 64 -4.10 7.29 9.36
CA GLU A 64 -3.03 7.27 8.38
C GLU A 64 -2.13 8.48 8.58
N THR A 65 -0.82 8.32 8.48
CA THR A 65 0.13 9.43 8.61
C THR A 65 1.04 9.51 7.39
N ASN A 66 1.22 10.69 6.82
CA ASN A 66 2.21 10.95 5.78
C ASN A 66 3.14 12.10 6.20
N PHE A 67 4.44 11.89 6.02
CA PHE A 67 5.47 12.88 6.33
C PHE A 67 6.14 13.31 5.03
N VAL A 68 6.03 14.60 4.71
CA VAL A 68 6.72 15.20 3.57
C VAL A 68 7.82 16.12 4.11
N TRP A 69 9.06 15.68 3.95
CA TRP A 69 10.24 16.45 4.38
C TRP A 69 10.69 17.42 3.28
N ALA A 70 11.46 18.42 3.67
CA ALA A 70 11.96 19.43 2.72
C ALA A 70 12.90 18.81 1.68
N ASP A 71 13.73 17.88 2.12
CA ASP A 71 14.70 17.12 1.34
C ASP A 71 14.10 15.89 0.64
N THR A 72 12.82 15.57 0.86
CA THR A 72 12.21 14.44 0.16
C THR A 72 12.17 14.70 -1.34
N ASN A 73 12.66 13.74 -2.11
CA ASN A 73 12.55 13.76 -3.56
C ASN A 73 11.05 13.66 -3.95
N PRO A 74 10.51 14.62 -4.71
CA PRO A 74 9.11 14.58 -5.15
C PRO A 74 8.76 13.32 -5.94
N ASN A 75 9.73 12.78 -6.68
CA ASN A 75 9.56 11.55 -7.45
C ASN A 75 9.36 10.34 -6.53
N ASP A 76 9.98 10.31 -5.34
CA ASP A 76 9.79 9.21 -4.37
C ASP A 76 8.37 9.23 -3.79
N GLN A 77 7.80 10.41 -3.56
CA GLN A 77 6.44 10.56 -3.05
C GLN A 77 5.38 10.15 -4.07
N ALA A 78 5.63 10.47 -5.35
CA ALA A 78 4.76 10.09 -6.46
C ALA A 78 5.05 8.70 -7.03
N SER A 79 6.16 8.06 -6.64
CA SER A 79 6.52 6.72 -7.10
C SER A 79 5.49 5.69 -6.69
N PHE A 80 5.49 4.54 -7.36
CA PHE A 80 4.51 3.47 -7.16
C PHE A 80 5.00 2.33 -6.26
N GLY A 81 5.89 2.64 -5.31
CA GLY A 81 6.37 1.69 -4.31
C GLY A 81 5.26 1.23 -3.35
N SER A 82 5.37 0.02 -2.80
CA SER A 82 4.33 -0.56 -1.92
C SER A 82 4.04 0.19 -0.61
N THR A 83 4.83 1.22 -0.30
CA THR A 83 4.68 2.08 0.88
C THR A 83 4.43 3.54 0.53
N THR A 84 4.33 3.87 -0.76
CA THR A 84 4.17 5.25 -1.23
C THR A 84 2.69 5.59 -1.34
N ILE A 85 2.38 6.89 -1.48
CA ILE A 85 1.01 7.38 -1.60
C ILE A 85 0.33 6.73 -2.81
N CYS A 86 0.99 6.80 -3.98
CA CYS A 86 0.47 6.24 -5.21
C CYS A 86 0.36 4.71 -5.16
N GLY A 87 1.34 4.03 -4.55
CA GLY A 87 1.30 2.58 -4.39
C GLY A 87 0.14 2.12 -3.49
N ASN A 88 -0.14 2.85 -2.41
CA ASN A 88 -1.30 2.56 -1.55
C ASN A 88 -2.63 2.84 -2.25
N LEU A 89 -2.76 4.00 -2.90
CA LEU A 89 -3.96 4.38 -3.67
C LEU A 89 -4.29 3.33 -4.73
N LEU A 90 -3.30 2.93 -5.50
CA LEU A 90 -3.48 1.94 -6.57
C LEU A 90 -3.71 0.54 -6.04
N LYS A 91 -3.09 0.16 -4.92
CA LYS A 91 -3.35 -1.13 -4.30
C LYS A 91 -4.81 -1.30 -3.91
N ASP A 92 -5.44 -0.26 -3.38
CA ASP A 92 -6.85 -0.29 -3.01
C ASP A 92 -7.74 -0.40 -4.26
N ILE A 93 -7.50 0.41 -5.29
CA ILE A 93 -8.21 0.33 -6.59
C ILE A 93 -8.05 -1.07 -7.22
N MET A 94 -6.84 -1.62 -7.21
CA MET A 94 -6.55 -2.90 -7.88
C MET A 94 -7.03 -4.12 -7.13
N SER A 95 -7.24 -4.03 -5.83
CA SER A 95 -7.85 -5.14 -5.08
C SER A 95 -9.23 -5.50 -5.64
N GLY A 96 -9.96 -4.51 -6.18
CA GLY A 96 -11.19 -4.75 -6.94
C GLY A 96 -10.94 -5.14 -8.41
N PHE A 97 -9.83 -4.72 -9.01
CA PHE A 97 -9.52 -5.02 -10.41
C PHE A 97 -9.24 -6.51 -10.66
N THR A 98 -8.57 -7.21 -9.75
CA THR A 98 -8.31 -8.66 -9.90
C THR A 98 -9.56 -9.50 -10.01
N ASP A 99 -10.66 -9.01 -9.45
CA ASP A 99 -11.93 -9.71 -9.41
C ASP A 99 -12.80 -9.42 -10.65
N THR A 100 -12.30 -8.61 -11.60
CA THR A 100 -13.01 -8.24 -12.83
C THR A 100 -12.85 -9.29 -13.94
N ASP A 101 -13.85 -9.33 -14.84
CA ASP A 101 -13.82 -10.18 -16.03
C ASP A 101 -12.66 -9.84 -16.98
N ASP A 102 -12.25 -8.57 -17.03
CA ASP A 102 -11.12 -8.10 -17.85
C ASP A 102 -9.80 -8.73 -17.38
N TYR A 103 -9.55 -8.70 -16.08
CA TYR A 103 -8.36 -9.33 -15.50
C TYR A 103 -8.39 -10.85 -15.66
N GLY A 104 -9.56 -11.47 -15.45
CA GLY A 104 -9.75 -12.90 -15.70
C GLY A 104 -9.46 -13.29 -17.16
N SER A 105 -9.83 -12.43 -18.12
CA SER A 105 -9.55 -12.64 -19.54
C SER A 105 -8.07 -12.48 -19.86
N PHE A 106 -7.40 -11.48 -19.27
CA PHE A 106 -5.95 -11.30 -19.36
C PHE A 106 -5.19 -12.53 -18.83
N SER A 107 -5.53 -13.00 -17.64
CA SER A 107 -4.86 -14.15 -17.01
C SER A 107 -5.00 -15.43 -17.84
N LYS A 108 -6.20 -15.70 -18.39
CA LYS A 108 -6.41 -16.81 -19.34
C LYS A 108 -5.54 -16.67 -20.60
N GLN A 109 -5.44 -15.47 -21.15
CA GLN A 109 -4.64 -15.22 -22.34
C GLN A 109 -3.14 -15.35 -22.05
N PHE A 110 -2.69 -14.94 -20.87
CA PHE A 110 -1.32 -15.16 -20.39
C PHE A 110 -1.01 -16.66 -20.35
N ASP A 111 -1.84 -17.46 -19.68
CA ASP A 111 -1.63 -18.91 -19.59
C ASP A 111 -1.66 -19.57 -20.98
N LYS A 112 -2.59 -19.17 -21.84
CA LYS A 112 -2.66 -19.62 -23.23
C LYS A 112 -1.39 -19.33 -24.03
N THR A 113 -0.72 -18.22 -23.73
CA THR A 113 0.45 -17.77 -24.48
C THR A 113 1.76 -18.39 -23.96
N PHE A 114 1.89 -18.54 -22.64
CA PHE A 114 3.15 -18.91 -21.99
C PHE A 114 3.19 -20.34 -21.45
N ASN A 115 2.05 -20.90 -21.04
CA ASN A 115 1.98 -22.17 -20.30
C ASN A 115 1.21 -23.28 -21.02
N ASP A 116 0.36 -22.94 -21.97
CA ASP A 116 -0.39 -23.91 -22.78
C ASP A 116 0.54 -24.74 -23.68
N GLU A 117 0.35 -26.06 -23.66
CA GLU A 117 1.19 -27.02 -24.40
C GLU A 117 1.17 -26.80 -25.92
N ASP A 118 0.10 -26.19 -26.44
CA ASP A 118 -0.01 -25.84 -27.85
C ASP A 118 0.67 -24.53 -28.23
N SER A 119 1.08 -23.72 -27.25
CA SER A 119 1.79 -22.47 -27.49
C SER A 119 3.14 -22.71 -28.17
N LYS A 120 3.51 -21.81 -29.07
CA LYS A 120 4.82 -21.87 -29.77
C LYS A 120 5.98 -21.85 -28.78
N LEU A 121 5.85 -21.12 -27.67
CA LEU A 121 6.87 -21.05 -26.63
C LEU A 121 7.00 -22.38 -25.89
N ARG A 122 5.89 -22.99 -25.44
CA ARG A 122 5.93 -24.31 -24.77
C ARG A 122 6.48 -25.39 -25.66
N LYS A 123 6.11 -25.42 -26.94
CA LYS A 123 6.67 -26.38 -27.91
C LYS A 123 8.20 -26.31 -28.00
N LYS A 124 8.77 -25.10 -27.97
CA LYS A 124 10.24 -24.92 -27.94
C LYS A 124 10.85 -25.33 -26.59
N LEU A 125 10.21 -24.97 -25.48
CA LEU A 125 10.70 -25.30 -24.14
C LEU A 125 10.65 -26.80 -23.86
N LYS A 126 9.64 -27.50 -24.37
CA LYS A 126 9.49 -28.95 -24.20
C LYS A 126 10.71 -29.71 -24.71
N ILE A 127 11.31 -29.27 -25.83
CA ILE A 127 12.56 -29.86 -26.35
C ILE A 127 13.71 -29.72 -25.34
N ILE A 128 13.80 -28.57 -24.67
CA ILE A 128 14.82 -28.33 -23.64
C ILE A 128 14.49 -29.15 -22.39
N GLU A 129 13.25 -29.16 -21.95
CA GLU A 129 12.79 -29.94 -20.80
C GLU A 129 13.04 -31.43 -20.98
N GLU A 130 12.78 -32.01 -22.16
CA GLU A 130 13.04 -33.43 -22.44
C GLU A 130 14.53 -33.76 -22.32
N LYS A 131 15.41 -32.88 -22.82
CA LYS A 131 16.86 -33.03 -22.66
C LYS A 131 17.28 -32.92 -21.20
N THR A 132 16.78 -31.93 -20.48
CA THR A 132 17.07 -31.75 -19.05
C THR A 132 16.52 -32.92 -18.23
N GLN A 133 15.32 -33.40 -18.55
CA GLN A 133 14.65 -34.53 -17.91
C GLN A 133 15.44 -35.82 -18.06
N ALA A 134 16.05 -36.07 -19.22
CA ALA A 134 16.89 -37.26 -19.43
C ALA A 134 18.08 -37.28 -18.46
N ILE A 135 18.82 -36.18 -18.39
CA ILE A 135 19.96 -36.00 -17.49
C ILE A 135 19.51 -36.11 -16.02
N PHE A 136 18.38 -35.46 -15.67
CA PHE A 136 17.88 -35.43 -14.30
C PHE A 136 17.37 -36.80 -13.83
N LYS A 137 16.81 -37.61 -14.73
CA LYS A 137 16.34 -38.97 -14.46
C LYS A 137 17.50 -39.91 -14.13
N GLU A 138 18.65 -39.75 -14.78
CA GLU A 138 19.85 -40.52 -14.46
C GLU A 138 20.36 -40.26 -13.05
N GLN A 139 20.21 -39.01 -12.57
CA GLN A 139 20.69 -38.58 -11.27
C GLN A 139 19.71 -38.90 -10.13
N PHE A 140 18.41 -38.79 -10.39
CA PHE A 140 17.37 -38.80 -9.34
C PHE A 140 16.23 -39.80 -9.58
N GLY A 141 16.34 -40.67 -10.58
CA GLY A 141 15.35 -41.71 -10.86
C GLY A 141 13.99 -41.13 -11.26
N HIS A 142 12.96 -41.33 -10.42
CA HIS A 142 11.57 -40.96 -10.72
C HIS A 142 11.22 -39.48 -10.52
N ALA A 143 12.18 -38.57 -10.66
CA ALA A 143 11.93 -37.13 -10.57
C ALA A 143 11.54 -36.53 -11.93
N SER A 144 10.65 -35.53 -11.97
CA SER A 144 10.28 -34.82 -13.19
C SER A 144 10.51 -33.31 -13.12
N ILE A 145 10.87 -32.70 -14.24
CA ILE A 145 11.11 -31.27 -14.40
C ILE A 145 10.10 -30.68 -15.37
N ARG A 146 9.60 -29.49 -15.01
CA ARG A 146 8.76 -28.65 -15.87
C ARG A 146 9.05 -27.18 -15.61
N PHE A 147 9.24 -26.42 -16.68
CA PHE A 147 9.31 -24.97 -16.68
C PHE A 147 7.90 -24.40 -16.78
N ARG A 148 7.56 -23.52 -15.84
CA ARG A 148 6.29 -22.80 -15.78
C ARG A 148 6.58 -21.31 -15.67
N PHE A 149 5.81 -20.51 -16.39
CA PHE A 149 5.80 -19.06 -16.23
C PHE A 149 4.72 -18.69 -15.23
N ASN A 150 5.11 -17.92 -14.23
CA ASN A 150 4.15 -17.34 -13.30
C ASN A 150 3.75 -15.96 -13.83
N GLU A 151 2.47 -15.66 -13.75
CA GLU A 151 1.97 -14.31 -14.05
C GLU A 151 2.67 -13.29 -13.15
N LEU A 152 2.94 -12.10 -13.69
CA LEU A 152 3.48 -11.01 -12.88
C LEU A 152 2.45 -10.61 -11.83
N LYS A 153 2.89 -10.58 -10.58
CA LYS A 153 2.08 -9.99 -9.51
C LYS A 153 1.75 -8.56 -9.86
N ILE A 154 0.56 -8.11 -9.48
CA ILE A 154 0.12 -6.73 -9.76
C ILE A 154 1.10 -5.69 -9.20
N ASP A 155 1.66 -5.95 -8.02
CA ASP A 155 2.73 -5.14 -7.42
C ASP A 155 3.94 -4.91 -8.35
N SER A 156 4.18 -5.82 -9.29
CA SER A 156 5.26 -5.73 -10.28
C SER A 156 4.92 -4.84 -11.48
N PHE A 157 3.64 -4.70 -11.87
CA PHE A 157 3.25 -3.76 -12.94
C PHE A 157 3.52 -2.31 -12.49
N PHE A 158 3.27 -2.03 -11.21
CA PHE A 158 3.42 -0.69 -10.65
C PHE A 158 4.84 -0.19 -10.61
N LYS A 159 5.82 -1.07 -10.42
CA LYS A 159 7.24 -0.70 -10.45
C LYS A 159 7.68 -0.05 -11.76
N ASN A 160 6.96 -0.31 -12.85
CA ASN A 160 7.27 0.22 -14.18
C ASN A 160 6.25 1.26 -14.65
N THR A 161 5.36 1.73 -13.77
CA THR A 161 4.40 2.77 -14.11
C THR A 161 5.09 4.14 -14.02
N THR A 162 4.90 4.98 -15.03
CA THR A 162 5.38 6.37 -15.06
C THR A 162 4.20 7.33 -15.07
N ILE A 163 4.44 8.56 -14.62
CA ILE A 163 3.49 9.66 -14.73
C ILE A 163 3.98 10.58 -15.84
N ASP A 164 3.18 10.76 -16.89
CA ASP A 164 3.46 11.74 -17.94
C ASP A 164 2.74 13.06 -17.62
N ILE A 165 3.41 14.18 -17.87
CA ILE A 165 2.84 15.52 -17.71
C ILE A 165 2.95 16.27 -19.04
N ASP A 166 1.82 16.83 -19.48
CA ASP A 166 1.75 17.70 -20.65
C ASP A 166 1.48 19.15 -20.21
N ASP A 167 2.50 19.99 -20.34
CA ASP A 167 2.47 21.44 -20.10
C ASP A 167 2.74 22.24 -21.39
N GLY A 168 2.44 21.62 -22.55
CA GLY A 168 2.78 22.08 -23.89
C GLY A 168 3.70 21.10 -24.63
N VAL A 169 4.43 20.26 -23.87
CA VAL A 169 5.13 19.08 -24.37
C VAL A 169 4.92 17.94 -23.37
N ARG A 170 4.42 16.80 -23.86
CA ARG A 170 4.26 15.58 -23.07
C ARG A 170 5.62 14.95 -22.78
N THR A 171 6.01 14.94 -21.51
CA THR A 171 7.24 14.30 -21.02
C THR A 171 6.98 13.56 -19.72
N SER A 172 7.91 12.70 -19.30
CA SER A 172 7.84 12.09 -17.97
C SER A 172 7.88 13.15 -16.87
N MET A 173 7.17 12.92 -15.77
CA MET A 173 7.20 13.74 -14.56
C MET A 173 8.63 13.90 -14.04
N GLU A 174 9.46 12.86 -14.16
CA GLU A 174 10.86 12.88 -13.71
C GLU A 174 11.70 13.94 -14.45
N GLU A 175 11.29 14.29 -15.67
CA GLU A 175 11.95 15.29 -16.52
C GLU A 175 11.46 16.72 -16.24
N LYS A 176 10.38 16.89 -15.46
CA LYS A 176 9.84 18.22 -15.12
C LYS A 176 10.63 18.85 -13.97
N GLY A 177 10.55 20.18 -13.86
CA GLY A 177 11.15 20.91 -12.75
C GLY A 177 10.56 20.54 -11.38
N SER A 178 11.38 20.63 -10.33
CA SER A 178 11.02 20.21 -8.96
C SER A 178 9.74 20.83 -8.41
N GLY A 179 9.43 22.08 -8.79
CA GLY A 179 8.18 22.74 -8.39
C GLY A 179 6.95 22.02 -8.95
N MET A 180 6.97 21.62 -10.22
CA MET A 180 5.88 20.88 -10.85
C MET A 180 5.77 19.47 -10.29
N GLN A 181 6.91 18.81 -10.07
CA GLN A 181 6.92 17.47 -9.46
C GLN A 181 6.28 17.49 -8.06
N ARG A 182 6.61 18.50 -7.23
CA ARG A 182 6.02 18.67 -5.90
C ARG A 182 4.53 18.96 -5.97
N SER A 183 4.09 19.77 -6.93
CA SER A 183 2.67 20.03 -7.14
C SER A 183 1.90 18.75 -7.46
N VAL A 184 2.46 17.88 -8.30
CA VAL A 184 1.86 16.57 -8.61
C VAL A 184 1.83 15.67 -7.39
N ALA A 185 2.93 15.55 -6.66
CA ALA A 185 2.97 14.76 -5.42
C ALA A 185 1.92 15.24 -4.40
N LEU A 186 1.75 16.56 -4.26
CA LEU A 186 0.75 17.15 -3.36
C LEU A 186 -0.69 16.89 -3.85
N ALA A 187 -0.95 17.02 -5.15
CA ALA A 187 -2.27 16.73 -5.72
C ALA A 187 -2.65 15.25 -5.54
N LEU A 188 -1.70 14.34 -5.76
CA LEU A 188 -1.90 12.90 -5.53
C LEU A 188 -2.16 12.60 -4.05
N LEU A 189 -1.49 13.32 -3.14
CA LEU A 189 -1.74 13.18 -1.71
C LEU A 189 -3.14 13.65 -1.30
N GLN A 190 -3.63 14.73 -1.90
CA GLN A 190 -4.99 15.22 -1.68
C GLN A 190 -6.03 14.21 -2.16
N VAL A 191 -5.88 13.73 -3.40
CA VAL A 191 -6.76 12.68 -3.94
C VAL A 191 -6.73 11.42 -3.07
N TYR A 192 -5.55 11.00 -2.63
CA TYR A 192 -5.44 9.85 -1.72
C TYR A 192 -6.15 10.07 -0.38
N ALA A 193 -6.01 11.25 0.21
CA ALA A 193 -6.72 11.60 1.45
C ALA A 193 -8.24 11.56 1.24
N ASP A 194 -8.73 12.08 0.12
CA ASP A 194 -10.16 12.04 -0.22
C ASP A 194 -10.65 10.61 -0.42
N GLU A 195 -9.91 9.76 -1.14
CA GLU A 195 -10.25 8.35 -1.34
C GLU A 195 -10.22 7.55 -0.03
N LEU A 196 -9.29 7.83 0.88
CA LEU A 196 -9.26 7.20 2.21
C LEU A 196 -10.51 7.49 3.06
N THR A 197 -11.20 8.61 2.81
CA THR A 197 -12.46 8.90 3.51
C THR A 197 -13.65 8.10 2.97
N LYS A 198 -13.55 7.54 1.76
CA LYS A 198 -14.57 6.76 1.09
C LYS A 198 -14.39 5.26 1.44
N HIS A 199 -14.66 4.89 2.69
CA HIS A 199 -14.56 3.49 3.12
C HIS A 199 -15.57 2.60 2.33
N PRO A 200 -15.13 1.54 1.64
CA PRO A 200 -16.00 0.72 0.79
C PRO A 200 -17.02 -0.15 1.57
N GLU A 201 -16.74 -0.49 2.84
CA GLU A 201 -17.61 -1.39 3.63
C GLU A 201 -18.49 -0.67 4.67
N GLU A 202 -18.18 0.58 5.06
CA GLU A 202 -18.98 1.37 6.00
C GLU A 202 -18.88 2.86 5.63
N GLY A 203 -19.81 3.37 4.81
CA GLY A 203 -19.80 4.75 4.29
C GLY A 203 -19.85 5.87 5.36
N GLY A 204 -20.03 5.53 6.64
CA GLY A 204 -19.96 6.45 7.77
C GLY A 204 -18.61 6.50 8.49
N LEU A 205 -17.68 5.57 8.22
CA LEU A 205 -16.37 5.54 8.84
C LEU A 205 -15.36 6.30 7.99
N LYS A 206 -14.92 7.47 8.46
CA LYS A 206 -13.81 8.22 7.85
C LYS A 206 -12.53 7.87 8.60
N LYS A 207 -11.51 7.36 7.90
CA LYS A 207 -10.18 7.16 8.48
C LYS A 207 -9.46 8.52 8.51
N PRO A 208 -9.09 9.05 9.69
CA PRO A 208 -8.34 10.30 9.77
C PRO A 208 -6.98 10.19 9.05
N PHE A 209 -6.66 11.20 8.24
CA PHE A 209 -5.39 11.33 7.54
C PHE A 209 -4.62 12.54 8.11
N PHE A 210 -3.41 12.30 8.62
CA PHE A 210 -2.53 13.35 9.14
C PHE A 210 -1.35 13.53 8.20
N CYS A 211 -1.22 14.73 7.60
CA CYS A 211 -0.05 15.11 6.83
C CYS A 211 0.82 16.09 7.63
N SER A 212 2.13 15.81 7.70
CA SER A 212 3.12 16.75 8.22
C SER A 212 3.97 17.28 7.08
N LEU A 213 3.91 18.59 6.85
CA LEU A 213 4.71 19.30 5.85
C LEU A 213 5.84 20.07 6.55
N MET A 214 7.08 19.58 6.44
CA MET A 214 8.24 20.25 7.00
C MET A 214 8.88 21.19 5.95
N ASN A 215 8.95 22.48 6.30
CA ASN A 215 9.69 23.55 5.61
C ASN A 215 9.57 23.60 4.06
N GLN A 216 8.36 23.47 3.52
CA GLN A 216 8.11 23.50 2.06
C GLN A 216 8.15 24.90 1.42
N LYS A 217 8.29 25.98 2.20
CA LYS A 217 8.16 27.38 1.72
C LYS A 217 9.15 27.74 0.61
N PHE A 218 10.29 27.05 0.52
CA PHE A 218 11.37 27.36 -0.41
C PHE A 218 11.26 26.72 -1.80
N VAL A 219 10.31 25.80 -2.04
CA VAL A 219 10.34 24.98 -3.27
C VAL A 219 9.17 25.24 -4.24
N PHE A 220 8.17 26.01 -3.85
CA PHE A 220 7.05 26.39 -4.72
C PHE A 220 7.20 27.82 -5.25
N THR A 221 6.68 28.06 -6.46
CA THR A 221 6.50 29.44 -6.96
C THR A 221 5.51 30.20 -6.05
N PRO A 222 5.60 31.53 -5.92
CA PRO A 222 4.73 32.32 -5.03
C PRO A 222 3.24 32.08 -5.24
N LYS A 223 2.81 31.84 -6.49
CA LYS A 223 1.43 31.50 -6.85
C LYS A 223 1.03 30.10 -6.33
N HIS A 224 1.91 29.12 -6.45
CA HIS A 224 1.68 27.77 -5.93
C HIS A 224 1.69 27.73 -4.41
N ASN A 225 2.61 28.45 -3.75
CA ASN A 225 2.64 28.56 -2.29
C ASN A 225 1.31 29.11 -1.74
N ARG A 226 0.76 30.13 -2.40
CA ARG A 226 -0.52 30.75 -2.01
C ARG A 226 -1.70 29.79 -2.17
N ASN A 227 -1.71 28.99 -3.22
CA ASN A 227 -2.75 27.97 -3.43
C ASN A 227 -2.59 26.77 -2.48
N CYS A 228 -1.37 26.30 -2.24
CA CYS A 228 -1.11 25.18 -1.32
C CYS A 228 -1.55 25.49 0.11
N LEU A 229 -1.36 26.73 0.59
CA LEU A 229 -1.79 27.16 1.92
C LEU A 229 -3.32 27.24 2.08
N ASN A 230 -4.06 27.39 0.99
CA ASN A 230 -5.53 27.46 1.00
C ASN A 230 -6.19 26.08 0.85
N LEU A 231 -5.41 25.02 0.65
CA LEU A 231 -5.89 23.65 0.38
C LEU A 231 -5.83 22.75 1.63
N PHE A 232 -5.40 23.28 2.77
CA PHE A 232 -5.35 22.59 4.07
C PHE A 232 -6.05 23.42 5.15
#